data_AF-A0A2D4MLV0-F1
#
_entry.id   AF-A0A2D4MLV0-F1
#
_cell.length_a   1.000
_cell.length_b   1.000
_cell.length_c   1.000
_cell.angle_alpha   90.00
_cell.angle_beta   90.00
_cell.angle_gamma   90.00
#
_symmetry.space_group_name_H-M   'P 1'
#
loop_
_entity.id
_entity.type
_entity.pdbx_description
1 polymer ?
#
loop_
_entity_poly.entity_id
_entity_poly.type
_entity_poly.pdbx_seq_one_letter_code
_entity_poly.pdbx_strand_id
1 'polypeptide(L)'
;MHLNKILPCRTQSPTFPAAAPPSPVPAGWSCPTCTFINKPSRPGCEMCSTDRPAGYVVPVSYRPDDVEVWRMQQEKEGILKYQKEKGRREDSPAVPYAHNLGPLDDFIHFSSEFS
;
A
#
# COMPACT_ATOMS: atom_id res chain seq x y z
N MET A 1 21.47 29.49 59.42
CA MET A 1 22.00 28.17 59.00
C MET A 1 20.87 27.47 58.22
N HIS A 2 20.76 27.76 56.92
CA HIS A 2 19.71 27.14 56.08
C HIS A 2 20.16 25.75 55.66
N LEU A 3 19.52 24.72 56.21
CA LEU A 3 19.75 23.32 55.86
C LEU A 3 19.15 23.03 54.49
N ASN A 4 20.05 22.87 53.52
CA ASN A 4 19.94 22.13 52.28
C ASN A 4 19.18 20.79 52.44
N LYS A 5 17.92 20.76 52.02
CA LYS A 5 17.20 19.50 51.77
C LYS A 5 17.40 19.10 50.31
N ILE A 6 18.35 18.20 50.09
CA ILE A 6 18.53 17.48 48.83
C ILE A 6 17.27 16.64 48.62
N LEU A 7 16.44 17.00 47.64
CA LEU A 7 15.31 16.18 47.20
C LEU A 7 15.85 14.98 46.41
N PRO A 8 15.43 13.74 46.70
CA PRO A 8 15.85 12.59 45.90
C PRO A 8 15.18 12.60 44.53
N CYS A 9 15.95 12.31 43.48
CA CYS A 9 15.44 12.08 42.14
C CYS A 9 14.57 10.82 42.15
N ARG A 10 13.25 10.99 41.97
CA ARG A 10 12.31 9.88 41.81
C ARG A 10 12.58 9.25 40.45
N THR A 11 13.29 8.13 40.43
CA THR A 11 13.50 7.28 39.26
C THR A 11 12.14 6.74 38.81
N GLN A 12 11.52 7.42 37.84
CA GLN A 12 10.32 6.90 37.19
C GLN A 12 10.79 5.90 36.14
N SER A 13 10.66 4.61 36.47
CA SER A 13 10.71 3.52 35.50
C SER A 13 9.66 3.77 34.41
N PRO A 14 9.97 3.58 33.12
CA PRO A 14 8.97 3.69 32.07
C PRO A 14 7.94 2.56 32.26
N THR A 15 6.76 2.94 32.72
CA THR A 15 5.57 2.08 32.67
C THR A 15 5.21 1.89 31.21
N PHE A 16 5.61 0.76 30.63
CA PHE A 16 5.04 0.28 29.38
C PHE A 16 3.53 0.20 29.56
N PRO A 17 2.70 0.79 28.68
CA PRO A 17 1.27 0.61 28.76
C PRO A 17 0.96 -0.87 28.62
N ALA A 18 0.24 -1.38 29.61
CA ALA A 18 -0.28 -2.74 29.65
C ALA A 18 -0.99 -3.05 28.33
N ALA A 19 -0.71 -4.25 27.83
CA ALA A 19 -1.25 -4.78 26.59
C ALA A 19 -2.73 -4.45 26.43
N ALA A 20 -3.06 -3.85 25.28
CA ALA A 20 -4.42 -3.70 24.81
C ALA A 20 -5.17 -5.06 24.90
N PRO A 21 -6.49 -5.05 25.16
CA PRO A 21 -7.27 -6.28 25.19
C PRO A 21 -7.04 -7.09 23.90
N PRO A 22 -7.02 -8.44 23.97
CA PRO A 22 -6.85 -9.26 22.78
C PRO A 22 -8.02 -8.96 21.83
N SER A 23 -7.72 -8.19 20.80
CA SER A 23 -8.62 -8.02 19.67
C SER A 23 -8.89 -9.42 19.08
N PRO A 24 -10.14 -9.78 18.76
CA PRO A 24 -10.50 -11.10 18.26
C PRO A 24 -9.96 -11.41 16.85
N VAL A 25 -9.05 -10.58 16.29
CA VAL A 25 -8.34 -10.92 15.06
C VAL A 25 -7.48 -12.16 15.35
N PRO A 26 -7.66 -13.26 14.59
CA PRO A 26 -6.73 -14.38 14.62
C PRO A 26 -5.31 -13.82 14.50
N ALA A 27 -4.40 -14.27 15.37
CA ALA A 27 -3.07 -13.68 15.51
C ALA A 27 -2.43 -13.48 14.12
N GLY A 28 -2.18 -12.22 13.80
CA GLY A 28 -1.54 -11.81 12.57
C GLY A 28 -0.10 -12.29 12.48
N TRP A 29 0.70 -11.68 11.60
CA TRP A 29 2.14 -11.95 11.56
C TRP A 29 2.91 -10.78 12.17
N SER A 30 3.85 -11.09 13.08
CA SER A 30 4.75 -10.08 13.63
C SER A 30 5.86 -9.77 12.63
N CYS A 31 6.08 -8.48 12.39
CA CYS A 31 7.14 -8.01 11.52
C CYS A 31 8.52 -8.29 12.15
N PRO A 32 9.46 -8.96 11.43
CA PRO A 32 10.79 -9.25 11.97
C PRO A 32 11.66 -8.01 12.18
N THR A 33 11.31 -6.88 11.56
CA THR A 33 12.07 -5.62 11.63
C THR A 33 11.56 -4.70 12.75
N CYS A 34 10.25 -4.45 12.79
CA CYS A 34 9.66 -3.44 13.67
C CYS A 34 8.66 -4.01 14.69
N THR A 35 8.50 -5.33 14.77
CA THR A 35 7.65 -6.07 15.72
C THR A 35 6.13 -5.87 15.61
N PHE A 36 5.66 -4.92 14.79
CA PHE A 36 4.24 -4.68 14.55
C PHE A 36 3.51 -5.94 14.07
N ILE A 37 2.31 -6.19 14.60
CA ILE A 37 1.47 -7.34 14.25
C ILE A 37 0.54 -6.94 13.10
N ASN A 38 0.79 -7.48 11.92
CA ASN A 38 0.06 -7.17 10.69
C ASN A 38 -1.12 -8.11 10.47
N LYS A 39 -2.14 -7.64 9.74
CA LYS A 39 -3.25 -8.50 9.29
C LYS A 39 -2.72 -9.69 8.47
N PRO A 40 -3.26 -10.91 8.66
CA PRO A 40 -2.76 -12.12 8.00
C PRO A 40 -2.53 -11.99 6.49
N SER A 41 -3.47 -11.36 5.77
CA SER A 41 -3.42 -11.20 4.32
C SER A 41 -2.40 -10.19 3.79
N ARG A 42 -1.85 -9.31 4.63
CA ARG A 42 -0.98 -8.22 4.16
C ARG A 42 0.36 -8.77 3.66
N PRO A 43 0.77 -8.44 2.42
CA PRO A 43 2.05 -8.91 1.86
C PRO A 43 3.26 -8.18 2.45
N GLY A 44 3.08 -6.98 3.02
CA GLY A 44 4.13 -6.18 3.65
C GLY A 44 3.66 -5.49 4.93
N CYS A 45 4.61 -5.08 5.75
CA CYS A 45 4.36 -4.49 7.06
C CYS A 45 3.77 -3.09 6.91
N GLU A 46 2.69 -2.81 7.63
CA GLU A 46 2.02 -1.50 7.58
C GLU A 46 2.90 -0.36 8.10
N MET A 47 3.81 -0.65 9.03
CA MET A 47 4.63 0.39 9.67
C MET A 47 5.95 0.65 8.95
N CYS A 48 6.58 -0.39 8.38
CA CYS A 48 7.94 -0.29 7.82
C CYS A 48 8.11 -0.93 6.46
N SER A 49 7.02 -1.41 5.84
CA SER A 49 7.03 -2.06 4.51
C SER A 49 7.88 -3.32 4.38
N THR A 50 8.47 -3.84 5.48
CA THR A 50 9.16 -5.14 5.45
C THR A 50 8.20 -6.23 5.00
N ASP A 51 8.64 -7.08 4.07
CA ASP A 51 7.82 -8.17 3.53
C ASP A 51 7.34 -9.14 4.61
N ARG A 52 6.16 -9.72 4.37
CA ARG A 52 5.65 -10.82 5.18
C ARG A 52 6.63 -12.00 5.08
N PRO A 53 6.97 -12.67 6.21
CA PRO A 53 7.83 -13.85 6.17
C PRO A 53 7.32 -14.90 5.19
N ALA A 54 8.20 -15.42 4.31
CA ALA A 54 7.82 -16.34 3.24
C ALA A 54 7.16 -17.64 3.74
N GLY A 55 7.49 -18.09 4.96
CA GLY A 55 6.89 -19.26 5.60
C GLY A 55 5.57 -19.01 6.33
N TYR A 56 5.08 -17.77 6.41
CA TYR A 56 3.80 -17.48 7.05
C TYR A 56 2.65 -17.85 6.12
N VAL A 57 1.76 -18.71 6.61
CA VAL A 57 0.54 -19.12 5.91
C VAL A 57 -0.64 -18.37 6.48
N VAL A 58 -1.45 -17.75 5.62
CA VAL A 58 -2.71 -17.11 6.03
C VAL A 58 -3.65 -18.19 6.56
N PRO A 59 -4.14 -18.11 7.80
CA PRO A 59 -5.06 -19.11 8.35
C PRO A 59 -6.34 -19.21 7.53
N VAL A 60 -6.81 -20.43 7.27
CA VAL A 60 -8.05 -20.67 6.50
C VAL A 60 -9.29 -20.08 7.20
N SER A 61 -9.27 -20.02 8.53
CA SER A 61 -10.34 -19.42 9.34
C SER A 61 -10.30 -17.89 9.39
N TYR A 62 -9.31 -17.25 8.77
CA TYR A 62 -9.20 -15.80 8.78
C TYR A 62 -10.36 -15.16 8.02
N ARG A 63 -11.14 -14.34 8.73
CA ARG A 63 -12.15 -13.46 8.16
C ARG A 63 -11.59 -12.04 8.16
N PRO A 64 -11.26 -11.46 7.00
CA PRO A 64 -10.85 -10.06 6.93
C PRO A 64 -11.99 -9.13 7.37
N ASP A 65 -11.64 -8.01 7.98
CA ASP A 65 -12.59 -6.92 8.26
C ASP A 65 -13.01 -6.19 6.98
N ASP A 66 -14.08 -5.40 7.05
CA ASP A 66 -14.68 -4.72 5.89
C ASP A 66 -13.68 -3.85 5.13
N VAL A 67 -12.77 -3.18 5.85
CA VAL A 67 -11.73 -2.33 5.25
C VAL A 67 -10.75 -3.18 4.44
N GLU A 68 -10.31 -4.31 5.00
CA GLU A 68 -9.41 -5.23 4.30
C GLU A 68 -10.09 -5.92 3.12
N VAL A 69 -11.38 -6.27 3.25
CA VAL A 69 -12.19 -6.82 2.14
C VAL A 69 -12.26 -5.83 0.98
N TRP A 70 -12.59 -4.56 1.27
CA TRP A 70 -12.68 -3.53 0.24
C TRP A 70 -11.35 -3.31 -0.49
N ARG A 71 -10.23 -3.29 0.26
CA ARG A 71 -8.88 -3.19 -0.31
C ARG A 71 -8.60 -4.32 -1.30
N MET A 72 -8.88 -5.58 -0.90
CA MET A 72 -8.67 -6.74 -1.78
C MET A 72 -9.55 -6.70 -3.03
N GLN A 73 -10.79 -6.24 -2.91
CA GLN A 73 -11.72 -6.14 -4.03
C GLN A 73 -11.22 -5.14 -5.09
N GLN A 74 -10.77 -3.96 -4.67
CA GLN A 74 -10.22 -2.94 -5.57
C GLN A 74 -8.98 -3.45 -6.32
N GLU A 75 -8.10 -4.18 -5.64
CA GLU A 75 -6.92 -4.80 -6.26
C GLU A 75 -7.31 -5.81 -7.35
N LYS A 76 -8.28 -6.68 -7.06
CA LYS A 76 -8.80 -7.66 -8.02
C LYS A 76 -9.41 -6.98 -9.25
N GLU A 77 -10.21 -5.93 -9.05
CA GLU A 77 -10.81 -5.15 -10.14
C GLU A 77 -9.74 -4.47 -11.01
N GLY A 78 -8.70 -3.91 -10.38
CA GLY A 78 -7.55 -3.33 -11.08
C GLY A 78 -6.83 -4.36 -11.95
N ILE A 79 -6.57 -5.55 -11.42
CA ILE A 79 -5.92 -6.65 -12.17
C ILE A 79 -6.78 -7.08 -13.37
N LEU A 80 -8.09 -7.29 -13.17
CA LEU A 80 -9.01 -7.68 -14.24
C LEU A 80 -9.06 -6.62 -15.36
N LYS A 81 -9.10 -5.34 -14.99
CA LYS A 81 -9.09 -4.23 -15.95
C LYS A 81 -7.81 -4.21 -16.79
N TYR A 82 -6.66 -4.36 -16.14
CA TYR A 82 -5.37 -4.42 -16.83
C TYR A 82 -5.31 -5.60 -17.81
N GLN A 83 -5.75 -6.79 -17.38
CA GLN A 83 -5.75 -7.98 -18.22
C GLN A 83 -6.64 -7.81 -19.46
N LYS A 84 -7.84 -7.23 -19.31
CA LYS A 84 -8.74 -6.94 -20.43
C LYS A 84 -8.09 -5.99 -21.45
N GLU A 85 -7.46 -4.92 -20.97
CA GLU A 85 -6.79 -3.96 -21.85
C GLU A 85 -5.56 -4.57 -22.53
N LYS A 86 -4.79 -5.40 -21.81
CA LYS A 86 -3.67 -6.14 -22.40
C LYS A 86 -4.14 -7.07 -23.52
N GLY A 87 -5.21 -7.84 -23.30
CA GLY A 87 -5.82 -8.66 -24.34
C GLY A 87 -6.30 -7.84 -25.54
N ARG A 88 -6.92 -6.68 -25.31
CA ARG A 88 -7.33 -5.77 -26.40
C ARG A 88 -6.14 -5.23 -27.21
N ARG A 89 -4.99 -5.00 -26.58
CA ARG A 89 -3.76 -4.56 -27.29
C ARG A 89 -3.11 -5.69 -28.08
N GLU A 90 -3.21 -6.91 -27.59
CA GLU A 90 -2.71 -8.11 -28.29
C GLU A 90 -3.63 -8.46 -29.49
N ASP A 91 -4.94 -8.26 -29.36
CA ASP A 91 -5.92 -8.41 -30.45
C ASP A 91 -5.95 -7.22 -31.42
N SER A 92 -5.33 -6.09 -31.08
CA SER A 92 -5.16 -4.98 -32.04
C SER A 92 -4.22 -5.46 -33.15
N PRO A 93 -4.67 -5.47 -34.42
CA PRO A 93 -3.78 -5.82 -35.53
C PRO A 93 -2.57 -4.87 -35.49
N ALA A 94 -1.37 -5.44 -35.54
CA ALA A 94 -0.14 -4.67 -35.68
C ALA A 94 -0.32 -3.73 -36.87
N VAL A 95 -0.52 -2.44 -36.61
CA VAL A 95 -0.64 -1.44 -37.67
C VAL A 95 0.71 -1.47 -38.38
N PRO A 96 0.79 -1.91 -39.65
CA PRO A 96 2.03 -1.71 -40.39
C PRO A 96 2.19 -0.20 -40.46
N TYR A 97 3.34 0.28 -39.99
CA TYR A 97 3.69 1.70 -39.97
C TYR A 97 3.68 2.22 -41.40
N ALA A 98 2.51 2.61 -41.91
CA ALA A 98 2.38 3.28 -43.18
C ALA A 98 2.83 4.71 -42.93
N HIS A 99 4.02 5.04 -43.41
CA HIS A 99 4.45 6.42 -43.57
C HIS A 99 3.47 7.14 -44.51
N ASN A 100 2.43 7.74 -43.96
CA ASN A 100 1.68 8.80 -44.62
C ASN A 100 1.79 10.03 -43.73
N LEU A 101 2.81 10.85 -44.01
CA LEU A 101 2.88 12.22 -43.55
C LEU A 101 1.69 12.95 -44.19
N GLY A 102 0.67 13.26 -43.40
CA GLY A 102 -0.38 14.19 -43.81
C GLY A 102 0.19 15.60 -44.02
N PRO A 103 -0.40 16.43 -44.91
CA PRO A 103 0.17 17.72 -45.29
C PRO A 103 0.25 18.69 -44.10
N LEU A 104 1.38 19.40 -44.01
CA LEU A 104 1.72 20.43 -43.02
C LEU A 104 0.86 21.72 -43.12
N ASP A 105 -0.36 21.63 -43.62
CA ASP A 105 -1.17 22.80 -43.99
C ASP A 105 -2.08 23.31 -42.84
N ASP A 106 -2.33 22.50 -41.81
CA ASP A 106 -3.14 22.93 -40.65
C ASP A 106 -2.40 23.83 -39.66
N PHE A 107 -1.06 23.93 -39.74
CA PHE A 107 -0.27 24.76 -38.83
C PHE A 107 -0.27 26.25 -39.21
N ILE A 108 -0.47 26.57 -40.50
CA ILE A 108 -0.38 27.96 -40.99
C ILE A 108 -1.68 28.74 -40.75
N HIS A 109 -2.84 28.08 -40.70
CA HIS A 109 -4.12 28.78 -40.50
C HIS A 109 -4.26 29.36 -39.08
N PHE A 110 -3.69 28.72 -38.06
CA PHE A 110 -3.78 29.20 -36.67
C PHE A 110 -2.92 30.45 -36.42
N SER A 111 -1.88 30.68 -37.22
CA SER A 111 -0.95 31.79 -37.04
C SER A 111 -1.40 33.10 -37.71
N SER A 112 -2.41 33.04 -38.60
CA SER A 112 -2.92 34.23 -39.31
C SER A 112 -4.06 34.93 -38.59
N GLU A 113 -4.67 34.31 -37.57
CA GLU A 113 -5.75 34.94 -36.78
C GLU A 113 -5.20 35.79 -35.61
N PHE A 114 -3.89 35.74 -35.36
CA PHE A 114 -3.24 36.49 -34.27
C PHE A 114 -2.38 37.68 -34.76
N SER A 115 -2.59 38.18 -36.00
CA SER A 115 -1.88 39.38 -36.46
C SER A 115 -2.78 40.39 -37.14
#